data_AF-Q1LA66-F1
#
_entry.id   AF-Q1LA66-F1
#
_cell.length_a   1.000
_cell.length_b   1.000
_cell.length_c   1.000
_cell.angle_alpha   90.00
_cell.angle_beta   90.00
_cell.angle_gamma   90.00
#
_symmetry.space_group_name_H-M   'P 1'
#
loop_
_entity.id
_entity.type
_entity.pdbx_description
1 polymer ?
#
loop_
_entity_poly.entity_id
_entity_poly.type
_entity_poly.pdbx_seq_one_letter_code
_entity_poly.pdbx_strand_id
1 'polypeptide(L)'
;MVAETQSPSSCAGRRGRLGERAVTDPSYHTRKQPFSVVSLTASSLWDQSNMATLDLIGVAIQFKDWEKPWTFYSVVLDHISHDSDDRAIFERIWAEACRPEHWQYVDISKCSDACDHGLEIGFSWLPEEARVQFVRAASFQWK
;
A
#
# COMPACT_ATOMS: atom_id res chain seq x y z
N MET A 1 -33.54 35.57 20.34
CA MET A 1 -33.56 36.24 21.67
C MET A 1 -33.09 35.20 22.67
N VAL A 2 -31.78 35.03 22.81
CA VAL A 2 -30.87 35.60 23.84
C VAL A 2 -31.24 35.19 25.27
N ALA A 3 -30.39 34.33 25.86
CA ALA A 3 -30.00 34.25 27.28
C ALA A 3 -28.99 33.08 27.37
N GLU A 4 -27.68 33.28 27.29
CA GLU A 4 -26.79 33.82 28.35
C GLU A 4 -26.91 33.05 29.67
N THR A 5 -25.86 32.32 30.08
CA THR A 5 -25.24 32.50 31.41
C THR A 5 -23.98 31.64 31.59
N GLN A 6 -23.04 32.24 32.32
CA GLN A 6 -21.67 31.85 32.61
C GLN A 6 -21.56 30.77 33.71
N SER A 7 -20.33 30.23 33.83
CA SER A 7 -19.63 29.46 34.88
C SER A 7 -19.93 29.88 36.35
N PRO A 8 -19.26 29.38 37.43
CA PRO A 8 -18.29 28.27 37.64
C PRO A 8 -18.64 27.41 38.90
N SER A 9 -17.82 26.41 39.28
CA SER A 9 -17.50 26.16 40.71
C SER A 9 -16.38 25.14 40.92
N SER A 10 -15.39 25.63 41.68
CA SER A 10 -14.33 24.90 42.36
C SER A 10 -14.88 24.34 43.68
N CYS A 11 -14.43 23.14 44.09
CA CYS A 11 -14.30 22.80 45.51
C CYS A 11 -13.27 21.68 45.72
N ALA A 12 -12.34 21.95 46.63
CA ALA A 12 -11.18 21.16 47.00
C ALA A 12 -11.45 20.21 48.20
N GLY A 13 -10.59 19.20 48.38
CA GLY A 13 -10.41 18.48 49.66
C GLY A 13 -9.27 17.44 49.60
N ARG A 14 -8.03 17.77 50.02
CA ARG A 14 -7.35 17.49 51.31
C ARG A 14 -7.02 15.99 51.56
N ARG A 15 -5.75 15.58 51.34
CA ARG A 15 -4.62 15.34 52.31
C ARG A 15 -4.78 14.22 53.35
N GLY A 16 -3.88 13.24 53.25
CA GLY A 16 -3.25 12.47 54.35
C GLY A 16 -2.10 11.65 53.74
N ARG A 17 -0.81 12.02 53.85
CA ARG A 17 0.16 12.00 54.98
C ARG A 17 0.82 10.62 55.20
N LEU A 18 2.05 10.54 54.68
CA LEU A 18 3.30 9.92 55.18
C LEU A 18 3.31 8.46 55.65
N GLY A 19 4.15 7.67 54.96
CA GLY A 19 4.84 6.51 55.49
C GLY A 19 6.15 6.31 54.71
N GLU A 20 7.27 6.74 55.31
CA GLU A 20 8.65 6.55 54.84
C GLU A 20 9.16 5.12 55.08
N ARG A 21 10.32 4.83 54.46
CA ARG A 21 11.27 3.69 54.64
C ARG A 21 10.93 2.41 53.85
N ALA A 22 11.88 1.72 53.21
CA ALA A 22 13.33 1.81 53.23
C ALA A 22 13.94 1.22 51.94
N VAL A 23 15.06 1.82 51.52
CA VAL A 23 16.33 1.19 51.09
C VAL A 23 16.25 -0.29 50.71
N THR A 24 16.51 -0.61 49.44
CA THR A 24 17.73 -1.32 48.98
C THR A 24 17.61 -1.57 47.47
N ASP A 25 18.49 -0.94 46.69
CA ASP A 25 18.93 -1.49 45.41
C ASP A 25 19.82 -2.71 45.71
N PRO A 26 19.64 -3.83 44.98
CA PRO A 26 20.83 -4.39 44.38
C PRO A 26 20.59 -4.94 42.96
N SER A 27 21.42 -4.47 42.04
CA SER A 27 22.11 -5.31 41.04
C SER A 27 21.22 -6.08 40.06
N TYR A 28 20.96 -5.50 38.90
CA TYR A 28 20.64 -6.25 37.69
C TYR A 28 21.93 -6.88 37.11
N HIS A 29 22.30 -8.05 37.61
CA HIS A 29 23.23 -8.93 36.88
C HIS A 29 22.42 -9.89 36.01
N THR A 30 22.55 -9.69 34.70
CA THR A 30 22.76 -10.72 33.68
C THR A 30 21.94 -12.02 33.84
N ARG A 31 20.74 -12.06 33.25
CA ARG A 31 20.18 -13.32 32.76
C ARG A 31 20.38 -13.42 31.25
N LYS A 32 21.33 -14.26 30.88
CA LYS A 32 21.43 -14.91 29.57
C LYS A 32 20.06 -15.53 29.26
N GLN A 33 19.42 -15.07 28.19
CA GLN A 33 18.27 -15.74 27.58
C GLN A 33 18.80 -16.96 26.81
N PRO A 34 18.41 -18.20 27.18
CA PRO A 34 18.65 -19.36 26.35
C PRO A 34 17.40 -19.63 25.50
N PHE A 35 17.62 -19.75 24.19
CA PHE A 35 16.79 -20.45 23.20
C PHE A 35 15.28 -20.10 23.14
N SER A 36 14.91 -19.39 22.07
CA SER A 36 13.72 -19.80 21.32
C SER A 36 14.08 -19.84 19.83
N VAL A 37 14.40 -21.04 19.37
CA VAL A 37 14.41 -21.41 17.96
C VAL A 37 12.95 -21.71 17.59
N VAL A 38 12.54 -21.33 16.39
CA VAL A 38 11.27 -21.67 15.72
C VAL A 38 10.06 -20.81 16.11
N SER A 39 9.84 -19.74 15.34
CA SER A 39 8.52 -19.32 14.85
C SER A 39 8.72 -18.45 13.59
N LEU A 40 9.26 -19.06 12.53
CA LEU A 40 9.47 -18.44 11.22
C LEU A 40 8.83 -19.33 10.15
N THR A 41 7.49 -19.34 10.07
CA THR A 41 6.83 -19.86 8.85
C THR A 41 5.51 -19.16 8.55
N ALA A 42 4.79 -18.62 9.54
CA ALA A 42 3.54 -17.89 9.24
C ALA A 42 3.79 -16.43 8.83
N SER A 43 4.88 -15.80 9.29
CA SER A 43 5.15 -14.38 9.04
C SER A 43 5.84 -14.07 7.71
N SER A 44 6.47 -15.06 7.09
CA SER A 44 7.27 -14.83 5.88
C SER A 44 6.43 -14.74 4.61
N LEU A 45 5.22 -15.30 4.62
CA LEU A 45 4.41 -15.48 3.42
C LEU A 45 3.64 -14.20 3.05
N TRP A 46 3.12 -13.46 4.03
CA TRP A 46 2.50 -12.14 3.77
C TRP A 46 3.53 -11.05 3.49
N ASP A 47 4.74 -11.16 4.04
CA ASP A 47 5.84 -10.25 3.73
C ASP A 47 6.34 -10.46 2.29
N GLN A 48 6.42 -11.72 1.84
CA GLN A 48 6.79 -12.04 0.45
C GLN A 48 5.76 -11.57 -0.58
N SER A 49 4.46 -11.81 -0.38
CA SER A 49 3.44 -11.34 -1.32
C SER A 49 3.37 -9.81 -1.39
N ASN A 50 3.60 -9.12 -0.27
CA ASN A 50 3.61 -7.66 -0.24
C ASN A 50 4.85 -7.09 -0.94
N MET A 51 6.04 -7.68 -0.74
CA MET A 51 7.28 -7.24 -1.38
C MET A 51 7.29 -7.47 -2.90
N ALA A 52 6.68 -8.56 -3.34
CA ALA A 52 6.56 -8.92 -4.75
C ALA A 52 5.61 -7.97 -5.50
N THR A 53 4.48 -7.61 -4.86
CA THR A 53 3.56 -6.58 -5.35
C THR A 53 4.23 -5.19 -5.47
N LEU A 54 5.12 -4.87 -4.54
CA LEU A 54 5.89 -3.61 -4.57
C LEU A 54 6.89 -3.55 -5.73
N ASP A 55 7.45 -4.69 -6.14
CA ASP A 55 8.38 -4.75 -7.27
C ASP A 55 7.65 -4.46 -8.59
N LEU A 56 6.48 -5.08 -8.81
CA LEU A 56 5.60 -4.77 -9.93
C LEU A 56 5.23 -3.28 -9.99
N ILE A 57 4.73 -2.72 -8.88
CA ILE A 57 4.35 -1.30 -8.80
C ILE A 57 5.57 -0.41 -9.09
N GLY A 58 6.72 -0.74 -8.49
CA GLY A 58 7.96 0.00 -8.64
C GLY A 58 8.46 0.01 -10.08
N VAL A 59 8.43 -1.13 -10.77
CA VAL A 59 8.82 -1.24 -12.19
C VAL A 59 7.85 -0.48 -13.09
N ALA A 60 6.54 -0.61 -12.85
CA ALA A 60 5.52 0.09 -13.62
C ALA A 60 5.70 1.62 -13.52
N ILE A 61 5.92 2.16 -12.31
CA ILE A 61 6.14 3.59 -12.08
C ILE A 61 7.48 4.07 -12.66
N GLN A 62 8.53 3.24 -12.61
CA GLN A 62 9.85 3.61 -13.11
C GLN A 62 9.96 3.59 -14.63
N PHE A 63 8.98 3.02 -15.34
CA PHE A 63 8.98 3.01 -16.80
C PHE A 63 8.87 4.44 -17.36
N LYS A 64 9.89 4.83 -18.13
CA LYS A 64 9.98 6.18 -18.72
C LYS A 64 10.09 6.19 -20.24
N ASP A 65 10.19 5.04 -20.88
CA ASP A 65 10.35 4.90 -22.33
C ASP A 65 9.03 5.07 -23.10
N TRP A 66 8.40 6.23 -22.92
CA TRP A 66 7.13 6.58 -23.57
C TRP A 66 7.26 6.91 -25.06
N GLU A 67 8.48 6.90 -25.61
CA GLU A 67 8.71 6.87 -27.05
C GLU A 67 8.32 5.53 -27.68
N LYS A 68 8.30 4.45 -26.87
CA LYS A 68 7.95 3.09 -27.28
C LYS A 68 6.96 2.47 -26.29
N PRO A 69 5.75 3.02 -26.14
CA PRO A 69 4.79 2.58 -25.13
C PRO A 69 4.39 1.09 -25.28
N TRP A 70 4.49 0.52 -26.48
CA TRP A 70 4.25 -0.91 -26.72
C TRP A 70 5.27 -1.83 -26.04
N THR A 71 6.44 -1.33 -25.61
CA THR A 71 7.42 -2.15 -24.88
C THR A 71 7.14 -2.23 -23.39
N PHE A 72 6.22 -1.41 -22.86
CA PHE A 72 5.86 -1.42 -21.43
C PHE A 72 5.56 -2.85 -20.94
N TYR A 73 4.74 -3.59 -21.67
CA TYR A 73 4.36 -4.96 -21.31
C TYR A 73 5.58 -5.90 -21.20
N SER A 74 6.44 -5.89 -22.22
CA SER A 74 7.65 -6.73 -22.23
C SER A 74 8.65 -6.33 -21.16
N VAL A 75 8.85 -5.02 -20.94
CA VAL A 75 9.81 -4.51 -19.95
C VAL A 75 9.36 -4.84 -18.54
N VAL A 76 8.08 -4.66 -18.22
CA VAL A 76 7.55 -5.00 -16.89
C VAL A 76 7.65 -6.51 -16.65
N LEU A 77 7.34 -7.33 -17.66
CA LEU A 77 7.50 -8.79 -17.54
C LEU A 77 8.96 -9.25 -17.39
N ASP A 78 9.91 -8.60 -18.05
CA ASP A 78 11.34 -8.97 -17.97
C ASP A 78 11.94 -8.67 -16.59
N HIS A 79 11.39 -7.66 -15.90
CA HIS A 79 11.80 -7.33 -14.54
C HIS A 79 11.14 -8.21 -13.47
N ILE A 80 9.97 -8.78 -13.76
CA ILE A 80 9.26 -9.66 -12.82
C ILE A 80 9.80 -11.08 -12.94
N SER A 81 10.01 -11.73 -11.79
CA SER A 81 10.43 -13.13 -11.77
C SER A 81 9.39 -14.03 -12.44
N HIS A 82 9.86 -14.94 -13.30
CA HIS A 82 8.99 -15.77 -14.15
C HIS A 82 8.11 -16.77 -13.36
N ASP A 83 8.41 -16.98 -12.08
CA ASP A 83 7.73 -17.91 -11.16
C ASP A 83 7.01 -17.18 -10.01
N SER A 84 6.84 -15.85 -10.11
CA SER A 84 6.14 -15.07 -9.08
C SER A 84 4.66 -14.87 -9.41
N ASP A 85 3.83 -14.83 -8.35
CA ASP A 85 2.41 -14.48 -8.43
C ASP A 85 2.20 -13.09 -9.06
N ASP A 86 3.21 -12.22 -9.05
CA ASP A 86 3.14 -10.86 -9.61
C ASP A 86 2.92 -10.87 -11.11
N ARG A 87 3.45 -11.88 -11.82
CA ARG A 87 3.20 -12.02 -13.24
C ARG A 87 1.73 -12.25 -13.51
N ALA A 88 1.10 -13.14 -12.74
CA ALA A 88 -0.34 -13.40 -12.87
C ALA A 88 -1.16 -12.15 -12.48
N ILE A 89 -0.72 -11.41 -11.47
CA ILE A 89 -1.36 -10.15 -11.07
C ILE A 89 -1.20 -9.09 -12.17
N PHE A 90 -0.01 -8.93 -12.73
CA PHE A 90 0.28 -8.02 -13.84
C PHE A 90 -0.57 -8.35 -15.06
N GLU A 91 -0.62 -9.61 -15.48
CA GLU A 91 -1.43 -10.04 -16.61
C GLU A 91 -2.93 -9.77 -16.37
N ARG A 92 -3.41 -9.90 -15.14
CA ARG A 92 -4.79 -9.54 -14.77
C ARG A 92 -5.05 -8.04 -14.83
N ILE A 93 -4.14 -7.21 -14.31
CA ILE A 93 -4.23 -5.74 -14.39
C ILE A 93 -4.19 -5.29 -15.84
N TRP A 94 -3.27 -5.86 -16.63
CA TRP A 94 -3.13 -5.56 -18.05
C TRP A 94 -4.37 -5.95 -18.84
N ALA A 95 -4.92 -7.15 -18.60
CA ALA A 95 -6.15 -7.60 -19.22
C ALA A 95 -7.33 -6.68 -18.87
N GLU A 96 -7.43 -6.22 -17.61
CA GLU A 96 -8.43 -5.23 -17.19
C GLU A 96 -8.24 -3.88 -17.90
N ALA A 97 -7.00 -3.39 -17.98
CA ALA A 97 -6.68 -2.13 -18.62
C ALA A 97 -6.99 -2.14 -20.12
N CYS A 98 -6.81 -3.28 -20.79
CA CYS A 98 -7.10 -3.47 -22.21
C CYS A 98 -8.55 -3.92 -22.49
N ARG A 99 -9.46 -3.88 -21.51
CA ARG A 99 -10.85 -4.29 -21.73
C ARG A 99 -11.57 -3.39 -22.73
N PRO A 100 -12.20 -3.96 -23.78
CA PRO A 100 -12.90 -3.17 -24.80
C PRO A 100 -14.03 -2.31 -24.20
N GLU A 101 -14.60 -2.71 -23.06
CA GLU A 101 -15.62 -1.95 -22.34
C GLU A 101 -15.12 -0.56 -21.92
N HIS A 102 -13.82 -0.40 -21.67
CA HIS A 102 -13.21 0.86 -21.26
C HIS A 102 -12.84 1.72 -22.49
N TRP A 103 -12.66 1.11 -23.66
CA TRP A 103 -12.20 1.75 -24.91
C TRP A 103 -13.31 1.96 -25.95
N GLN A 104 -14.57 2.00 -25.50
CA GLN A 104 -15.74 2.14 -26.37
C GLN A 104 -15.99 3.57 -26.88
N TYR A 105 -15.40 4.59 -26.25
CA TYR A 105 -15.63 5.97 -26.63
C TYR A 105 -14.67 6.42 -27.74
N VAL A 106 -15.15 7.31 -28.61
CA VAL A 106 -14.31 7.97 -29.64
C VAL A 106 -13.27 8.90 -29.00
N ASP A 107 -13.57 9.41 -27.81
CA ASP A 107 -12.69 10.30 -27.06
C ASP A 107 -11.76 9.50 -26.14
N ILE A 108 -10.47 9.50 -26.47
CA ILE A 108 -9.42 8.79 -25.72
C ILE A 108 -9.35 9.26 -24.26
N SER A 109 -9.66 10.54 -23.97
CA SER A 109 -9.66 11.05 -22.59
C SER A 109 -10.73 10.32 -21.77
N LYS A 110 -11.93 10.15 -22.32
CA LYS A 110 -13.03 9.44 -21.64
C LYS A 110 -12.73 7.95 -21.48
N CYS A 111 -12.07 7.33 -22.46
CA CYS A 111 -11.62 5.95 -22.33
C CYS A 111 -10.56 5.79 -21.24
N SER A 112 -9.64 6.76 -21.14
CA SER A 112 -8.59 6.77 -20.13
C SER A 112 -9.18 6.89 -18.72
N ASP A 113 -10.14 7.80 -18.52
CA ASP A 113 -10.84 7.98 -17.24
C ASP A 113 -11.65 6.73 -16.85
N ALA A 114 -12.36 6.12 -17.82
CA ALA A 114 -13.10 4.88 -17.58
C ALA A 114 -12.17 3.72 -17.21
N CYS A 115 -11.00 3.65 -17.86
CA CYS A 115 -9.99 2.64 -17.59
C CYS A 115 -9.37 2.83 -16.20
N ASP A 116 -8.97 4.05 -15.83
CA ASP A 116 -8.44 4.35 -14.49
C ASP A 116 -9.45 3.99 -13.40
N HIS A 117 -10.72 4.36 -13.59
CA HIS A 117 -11.78 4.03 -12.64
C HIS A 117 -12.03 2.51 -12.52
N GLY A 118 -11.99 1.78 -13.64
CA GLY A 118 -12.10 0.33 -13.63
C GLY A 118 -10.94 -0.35 -12.87
N LEU A 119 -9.72 0.17 -13.06
CA LEU A 119 -8.54 -0.31 -12.34
C LEU A 119 -8.59 0.03 -10.85
N GLU A 120 -9.08 1.22 -10.48
CA GLU A 120 -9.26 1.62 -9.09
C GLU A 120 -10.27 0.71 -8.36
N ILE A 121 -11.38 0.36 -9.00
CA ILE A 121 -12.40 -0.54 -8.43
C ILE A 121 -11.87 -1.97 -8.34
N GLY A 122 -11.24 -2.47 -9.41
CA GLY A 122 -10.75 -3.85 -9.49
C GLY A 122 -9.51 -4.10 -8.62
N PHE A 123 -8.68 -3.08 -8.44
CA PHE A 123 -7.39 -3.15 -7.77
C PHE A 123 -7.21 -1.94 -6.83
N SER A 124 -8.00 -1.88 -5.76
CA SER A 124 -7.97 -0.77 -4.80
C SER A 124 -6.64 -0.57 -4.06
N TRP A 125 -5.75 -1.56 -4.12
CA TRP A 125 -4.39 -1.50 -3.56
C TRP A 125 -3.36 -0.94 -4.55
N LEU A 126 -3.71 -0.78 -5.83
CA LEU A 126 -2.83 -0.28 -6.88
C LEU A 126 -2.79 1.26 -6.82
N PRO A 127 -1.61 1.87 -6.61
CA PRO A 127 -1.49 3.31 -6.50
C PRO A 127 -1.82 4.00 -7.82
N GLU A 128 -2.32 5.23 -7.73
CA GLU A 128 -2.73 6.05 -8.88
C GLU A 128 -1.58 6.22 -9.88
N GLU A 129 -0.35 6.43 -9.40
CA GLU A 129 0.81 6.61 -10.26
C GLU A 129 1.08 5.40 -11.15
N ALA A 130 0.84 4.19 -10.63
CA ALA A 130 0.96 2.95 -11.40
C ALA A 130 -0.20 2.83 -12.39
N ARG A 131 -1.44 3.06 -11.95
CA ARG A 131 -2.64 3.01 -12.81
C ARG A 131 -2.49 3.91 -14.03
N VAL A 132 -2.03 5.14 -13.85
CA VAL A 132 -1.80 6.09 -14.95
C VAL A 132 -0.82 5.52 -15.98
N GLN A 133 0.23 4.79 -15.57
CA GLN A 133 1.14 4.16 -16.53
C GLN A 133 0.45 3.04 -17.32
N PHE A 134 -0.37 2.21 -16.67
CA PHE A 134 -1.16 1.17 -17.33
C PHE A 134 -2.15 1.75 -18.34
N VAL A 135 -2.92 2.77 -17.92
CA VAL A 135 -3.90 3.46 -18.78
C VAL A 135 -3.20 4.08 -19.98
N ARG A 136 -2.07 4.75 -19.75
CA ARG A 136 -1.28 5.37 -20.81
C ARG A 136 -0.78 4.31 -21.79
N ALA A 137 -0.19 3.22 -21.32
CA ALA A 137 0.28 2.14 -22.18
C ALA A 137 -0.87 1.47 -22.96
N ALA A 138 -2.02 1.22 -22.33
CA ALA A 138 -3.21 0.67 -22.97
C ALA A 138 -3.79 1.62 -24.03
N SER A 139 -3.79 2.93 -23.80
CA SER A 139 -4.29 3.92 -24.78
C SER A 139 -3.58 3.87 -26.12
N PHE A 140 -2.30 3.47 -26.14
CA PHE A 140 -1.54 3.31 -27.37
C PHE A 140 -1.91 2.03 -28.14
N GLN A 141 -2.45 1.00 -27.48
CA GLN A 141 -2.93 -0.19 -28.20
C GLN A 141 -4.24 0.07 -28.95
N TRP A 142 -5.05 1.02 -28.46
CA TRP A 142 -6.38 1.33 -29.00
C TRP A 142 -6.41 2.55 -29.93
N LYS A 143 -5.26 3.16 -30.22
CA LYS A 143 -5.11 4.30 -31.14
C LYS A 143 -4.90 3.84 -32.58
#